data_AF-A0A6N6Q7C4-F1
#
_entry.id   AF-A0A6N6Q7C4-F1
#
_cell.length_a   1.000
_cell.length_b   1.000
_cell.length_c   1.000
_cell.angle_alpha   90.00
_cell.angle_beta   90.00
_cell.angle_gamma   90.00
#
_symmetry.space_group_name_H-M   'P 1'
#
loop_
_entity.id
_entity.type
_entity.pdbx_description
1 polymer ?
#
loop_
_entity_poly.entity_id
_entity_poly.type
_entity_poly.pdbx_seq_one_letter_code
_entity_poly.pdbx_strand_id
1 'polypeptide(L)'
;MVLRIILLCRIRYRIGRGELRIRLFGVTLRRIRYDDIERVSKPRRRHGRLQYENWTNALHAEHRELVIHRHSGLRRKLLITPGNRYEFRKSLETAIAAAGGSTLRSGAAGDDDSEGDPDPAAAP
;
A
#
# COMPACT_ATOMS: atom_id res chain seq x y z
N MET A 1 12.81 -22.12 -9.11
CA MET A 1 12.58 -21.09 -8.06
C MET A 1 13.30 -19.76 -8.33
N VAL A 2 14.56 -19.76 -8.79
CA VAL A 2 15.38 -18.55 -9.03
C VAL A 2 14.75 -17.53 -9.99
N LEU A 3 14.14 -17.99 -11.10
CA LEU A 3 13.48 -17.11 -12.08
C LEU A 3 12.35 -16.27 -11.46
N ARG A 4 11.58 -16.87 -10.55
CA ARG A 4 10.43 -16.22 -9.90
C ARG A 4 10.90 -15.12 -8.94
N ILE A 5 12.04 -15.33 -8.26
CA ILE A 5 12.69 -14.35 -7.39
C ILE A 5 13.21 -13.18 -8.22
N ILE A 6 13.89 -13.44 -9.34
CA ILE A 6 14.41 -12.40 -10.23
C ILE A 6 13.27 -11.55 -10.81
N LEU A 7 12.14 -12.18 -11.19
CA LEU A 7 10.95 -11.45 -11.65
C LEU A 7 10.42 -10.50 -10.57
N LEU A 8 10.23 -10.98 -9.34
CA LEU A 8 9.69 -10.17 -8.25
C LEU A 8 10.63 -9.01 -7.89
N CYS A 9 11.95 -9.24 -7.84
CA CYS A 9 12.94 -8.20 -7.56
C CYS A 9 13.01 -7.08 -8.63
N ARG A 10 12.50 -7.32 -9.85
CA ARG A 10 12.53 -6.35 -10.96
C ARG A 10 11.22 -5.59 -11.16
N ILE A 11 10.25 -5.74 -10.25
CA ILE A 11 9.05 -4.91 -10.24
C ILE A 11 9.45 -3.50 -9.81
N ARG A 12 9.16 -2.52 -10.68
CA ARG A 12 9.35 -1.09 -10.45
C ARG A 12 8.01 -0.38 -10.47
N TYR A 13 7.79 0.46 -9.48
CA TYR A 13 6.59 1.31 -9.39
C TYR A 13 6.97 2.71 -9.86
N ARG A 14 6.21 3.25 -10.82
CA ARG A 14 6.41 4.62 -11.34
C ARG A 14 5.14 5.41 -11.16
N ILE A 15 5.25 6.50 -10.41
CA ILE A 15 4.23 7.52 -10.24
C ILE A 15 4.28 8.41 -11.49
N GLY A 16 3.22 8.40 -12.29
CA GLY A 16 3.08 9.24 -13.48
C GLY A 16 2.33 10.54 -13.19
N ARG A 17 1.89 11.25 -14.25
CA ARG A 17 1.12 12.50 -14.10
C ARG A 17 -0.34 12.28 -13.67
N GLY A 18 -0.91 11.10 -13.90
CA GLY A 18 -2.31 10.79 -13.56
C GLY A 18 -2.57 9.30 -13.31
N GLU A 19 -1.51 8.51 -13.28
CA GLU A 19 -1.60 7.05 -13.11
C GLU A 19 -0.36 6.49 -12.42
N LEU A 20 -0.57 5.49 -11.58
CA LEU A 20 0.46 4.62 -11.05
C LEU A 20 0.71 3.49 -12.05
N ARG A 21 1.96 3.35 -12.47
CA ARG A 21 2.41 2.32 -13.40
C ARG A 21 3.23 1.27 -12.66
N ILE A 22 2.82 0.02 -12.76
CA ILE A 22 3.59 -1.14 -12.31
C ILE A 22 4.34 -1.67 -13.52
N ARG A 23 5.68 -1.63 -13.43
CA ARG A 23 6.57 -2.08 -14.50
C ARG A 23 7.33 -3.31 -14.07
N LEU A 24 7.51 -4.25 -14.98
CA LEU A 24 8.37 -5.42 -14.82
C LEU A 24 9.33 -5.47 -16.01
N PHE A 25 10.64 -5.55 -15.76
CA PHE A 25 11.67 -5.54 -16.82
C PHE A 25 11.54 -4.36 -17.83
N GLY A 26 10.97 -3.22 -17.41
CA GLY A 26 10.74 -2.06 -18.27
C GLY A 26 9.39 -2.07 -19.01
N VAL A 27 8.70 -3.22 -19.06
CA VAL A 27 7.35 -3.35 -19.60
C VAL A 27 6.32 -2.90 -18.57
N THR A 28 5.34 -2.10 -18.98
CA THR A 28 4.25 -1.66 -18.08
C THR A 28 3.18 -2.75 -18.03
N LEU A 29 3.13 -3.50 -16.93
CA LEU A 29 2.16 -4.58 -16.74
C LEU A 29 0.78 -4.08 -16.31
N ARG A 30 0.76 -3.04 -15.47
CA ARG A 30 -0.49 -2.50 -14.94
C ARG A 30 -0.43 -1.00 -14.85
N ARG A 31 -1.56 -0.37 -15.17
CA ARG A 31 -1.82 1.06 -14.98
C ARG A 31 -3.01 1.21 -14.05
N ILE A 32 -2.92 2.14 -13.11
CA ILE A 32 -3.95 2.44 -12.12
C ILE A 32 -4.12 3.95 -12.13
N ARG A 33 -5.28 4.44 -12.55
CA ARG A 33 -5.57 5.87 -12.59
C ARG A 33 -5.74 6.40 -11.17
N TYR A 34 -5.30 7.63 -10.91
CA TYR A 34 -5.44 8.23 -9.58
C TYR A 34 -6.88 8.44 -9.15
N ASP A 35 -7.77 8.71 -10.10
CA ASP A 35 -9.21 8.81 -9.88
C ASP A 35 -9.85 7.51 -9.35
N ASP A 36 -9.27 6.37 -9.70
CA ASP A 36 -9.73 5.06 -9.22
C ASP A 36 -9.15 4.73 -7.83
N ILE A 37 -8.21 5.52 -7.30
CA ILE A 37 -7.60 5.28 -5.99
C ILE A 37 -8.44 5.96 -4.91
N GLU A 38 -9.08 5.15 -4.08
CA GLU A 38 -9.89 5.62 -2.95
C GLU A 38 -9.00 6.02 -1.76
N ARG A 39 -8.06 5.15 -1.39
CA ARG A 39 -7.16 5.38 -0.25
C ARG A 39 -5.93 4.50 -0.28
N VAL A 40 -4.89 4.94 0.43
CA VAL A 40 -3.68 4.15 0.67
C VAL A 40 -3.61 3.81 2.16
N SER A 41 -3.50 2.52 2.50
CA SER A 41 -3.41 2.06 3.88
C SER A 41 -2.26 1.09 4.10
N LYS A 42 -1.88 0.89 5.37
CA LYS A 42 -1.05 -0.25 5.77
C LYS A 42 -1.84 -1.56 5.57
N PRO A 43 -1.18 -2.69 5.29
CA PRO A 43 -1.84 -4.00 5.30
C PRO A 43 -2.42 -4.26 6.70
N ARG A 44 -3.71 -4.62 6.77
CA ARG A 44 -4.31 -5.14 8.00
C ARG A 44 -4.07 -6.65 8.03
N ARG A 45 -3.44 -7.15 9.10
CA ARG A 45 -3.11 -8.58 9.29
C ARG A 45 -4.32 -9.53 9.17
N ARG A 46 -5.55 -9.01 9.31
CA ARG A 46 -6.81 -9.80 9.31
C ARG A 46 -7.54 -9.95 7.97
N HIS A 47 -7.12 -9.28 6.90
CA HIS A 47 -7.83 -9.41 5.63
C HIS A 47 -7.25 -10.57 4.79
N GLY A 48 -8.10 -11.51 4.40
CA GLY A 48 -7.70 -12.67 3.60
C GLY A 48 -7.03 -12.29 2.28
N ARG A 49 -5.90 -12.96 1.96
CA ARG A 49 -5.08 -12.74 0.76
C ARG A 49 -5.86 -12.80 -0.57
N LEU A 50 -7.01 -13.47 -0.60
CA LEU A 50 -7.86 -13.62 -1.78
C LEU A 50 -8.47 -12.29 -2.29
N GLN A 51 -8.59 -11.28 -1.43
CA GLN A 51 -9.10 -9.95 -1.83
C GLN A 51 -8.01 -9.03 -2.40
N TYR A 52 -6.75 -9.46 -2.38
CA TYR A 52 -5.61 -8.64 -2.77
C TYR A 52 -5.07 -9.06 -4.14
N GLU A 53 -4.92 -8.09 -5.02
CA GLU A 53 -4.06 -8.23 -6.19
C GLU A 53 -2.61 -8.05 -5.72
N ASN A 54 -1.88 -9.16 -5.63
CA ASN A 54 -0.53 -9.18 -5.09
C ASN A 54 0.51 -8.77 -6.14
N TRP A 55 1.14 -7.63 -5.92
CA TRP A 55 2.25 -7.08 -6.69
C TRP A 55 3.46 -6.84 -5.81
N THR A 56 3.70 -7.68 -4.79
CA THR A 56 4.87 -7.57 -3.91
C THR A 56 6.15 -7.91 -4.69
N ASN A 57 7.23 -7.19 -4.41
CA ASN A 57 8.55 -7.43 -5.02
C ASN A 57 9.47 -8.29 -4.14
N ALA A 58 9.03 -8.59 -2.91
CA ALA A 58 9.84 -9.23 -1.88
C ALA A 58 9.05 -10.35 -1.20
N LEU A 59 9.74 -11.44 -0.91
CA LEU A 59 9.19 -12.62 -0.26
C LEU A 59 8.91 -12.41 1.24
N HIS A 60 9.58 -11.44 1.89
CA HIS A 60 9.49 -11.16 3.33
C HIS A 60 9.57 -9.66 3.65
N ALA A 61 8.66 -8.85 3.11
CA ALA A 61 8.67 -7.40 3.32
C ALA A 61 7.34 -6.88 3.89
N GLU A 62 6.77 -7.62 4.84
CA GLU A 62 5.48 -7.29 5.49
C GLU A 62 5.46 -5.86 6.06
N HIS A 63 6.61 -5.35 6.52
CA HIS A 63 6.75 -4.00 7.06
C HIS A 63 6.79 -2.88 5.99
N ARG A 64 7.05 -3.21 4.73
CA ARG A 64 7.12 -2.28 3.58
C ARG A 64 5.92 -2.37 2.66
N GLU A 65 4.99 -3.25 2.97
CA GLU A 65 3.76 -3.42 2.23
C GLU A 65 2.85 -2.20 2.36
N LEU A 66 2.25 -1.83 1.23
CA LEU A 66 1.23 -0.80 1.13
C LEU A 66 0.05 -1.36 0.35
N VAL A 67 -1.14 -1.06 0.85
CA VAL A 67 -2.40 -1.43 0.21
C VAL A 67 -3.00 -0.20 -0.43
N ILE A 68 -3.19 -0.26 -1.75
CA ILE A 68 -3.94 0.73 -2.51
C ILE A 68 -5.36 0.18 -2.65
N HIS A 69 -6.33 0.90 -2.11
CA HIS A 69 -7.75 0.62 -2.28
C HIS A 69 -8.25 1.37 -3.51
N ARG A 70 -9.05 0.67 -4.31
CA ARG A 70 -9.60 1.17 -5.56
C ARG A 70 -11.12 1.16 -5.53
N HIS A 71 -11.72 2.13 -6.20
CA HIS A 71 -13.17 2.20 -6.37
C HIS A 71 -13.70 1.08 -7.28
N SER A 72 -12.96 0.70 -8.32
CA SER A 72 -13.42 -0.24 -9.35
C SER A 72 -12.70 -1.61 -9.35
N GLY A 73 -13.41 -2.62 -9.87
CA GLY A 73 -12.91 -3.97 -10.13
C GLY A 73 -13.27 -5.05 -9.09
N LEU A 74 -13.05 -6.32 -9.45
CA LEU A 74 -13.26 -7.49 -8.58
C LEU A 74 -12.20 -7.58 -7.46
N ARG A 75 -10.97 -7.11 -7.73
CA ARG A 75 -9.88 -7.03 -6.75
C ARG A 75 -9.60 -5.58 -6.39
N ARG A 76 -10.44 -5.01 -5.54
CA ARG A 76 -10.37 -3.59 -5.17
C ARG A 76 -9.14 -3.23 -4.32
N LYS A 77 -8.41 -4.21 -3.81
CA LYS A 77 -7.21 -4.00 -2.99
C LYS A 77 -5.99 -4.46 -3.75
N LEU A 78 -5.02 -3.58 -3.89
CA LEU A 78 -3.75 -3.84 -4.56
C LEU A 78 -2.64 -3.79 -3.51
N LEU A 79 -1.89 -4.87 -3.37
CA LEU A 79 -0.76 -4.96 -2.45
C LEU A 79 0.54 -4.71 -3.20
N ILE A 80 1.28 -3.68 -2.81
CA ILE A 80 2.57 -3.32 -3.40
C ILE A 80 3.64 -3.24 -2.31
N THR A 81 4.90 -3.42 -2.70
CA THR A 81 6.04 -3.33 -1.77
C THR A 81 7.05 -2.33 -2.32
N PRO A 82 6.81 -1.01 -2.17
CA PRO A 82 7.78 -0.03 -2.61
C PRO A 82 9.08 -0.10 -1.80
N GLY A 83 10.16 0.38 -2.41
CA GLY A 83 11.48 0.43 -1.78
C GLY A 83 11.44 1.21 -0.45
N ASN A 84 10.86 2.40 -0.45
CA ASN A 84 10.64 3.22 0.73
C ASN A 84 9.14 3.50 0.88
N ARG A 85 8.51 2.94 1.92
CA ARG A 85 7.05 3.06 2.11
C ARG A 85 6.60 4.50 2.33
N TYR A 86 7.37 5.28 3.07
CA TYR A 86 6.98 6.62 3.50
C TYR A 86 7.11 7.61 2.36
N GLU A 87 8.26 7.61 1.69
CA GLU A 87 8.49 8.47 0.52
C GLU A 87 7.54 8.11 -0.62
N PHE A 88 7.31 6.82 -0.86
CA PHE A 88 6.39 6.38 -1.90
C PHE A 88 4.96 6.80 -1.60
N ARG A 89 4.49 6.59 -0.37
CA ARG A 89 3.16 7.02 0.07
C ARG A 89 3.00 8.52 -0.11
N LYS A 90 3.93 9.32 0.44
CA LYS A 90 3.89 10.79 0.34
C LYS A 90 3.87 11.25 -1.13
N SER A 91 4.76 10.70 -1.95
CA SER A 91 4.84 11.03 -3.38
C SER A 91 3.56 10.67 -4.13
N LEU A 92 2.95 9.53 -3.79
CA LEU A 92 1.69 9.09 -4.39
C LEU A 92 0.54 10.00 -3.96
N GLU A 93 0.46 10.35 -2.68
CA GLU A 93 -0.54 11.28 -2.15
C GLU A 93 -0.43 12.66 -2.82
N THR A 94 0.79 13.19 -2.95
CA THR A 94 1.05 14.45 -3.67
C THR A 94 0.62 14.37 -5.13
N ALA A 95 0.91 13.25 -5.82
CA ALA A 95 0.54 13.07 -7.22
C ALA A 95 -0.99 12.95 -7.43
N ILE A 96 -1.69 12.27 -6.51
CA ILE A 96 -3.16 12.17 -6.53
C ILE A 96 -3.78 13.55 -6.31
N ALA A 97 -3.30 14.30 -5.32
CA ALA A 97 -3.77 15.65 -5.03
C ALA A 97 -3.52 16.59 -6.22
N ALA A 98 -2.34 16.54 -6.84
CA ALA A 98 -2.01 17.34 -8.02
C ALA A 98 -2.86 17.00 -9.25
N ALA A 99 -3.37 15.76 -9.34
CA ALA A 99 -4.23 15.32 -10.44
C ALA A 99 -5.72 15.66 -10.25
N GLY A 100 -6.09 16.38 -9.18
CA GLY A 100 -7.48 16.74 -8.89
C GLY A 100 -8.33 15.59 -8.37
N GLY A 101 -7.71 14.50 -7.90
CA GLY A 101 -8.43 13.37 -7.30
C GLY A 101 -9.14 13.80 -6.00
N SER A 102 -10.45 13.62 -5.96
CA SER A 102 -11.27 13.90 -4.78
C SER A 102 -10.88 12.98 -3.62
N THR A 103 -10.40 13.60 -2.54
CA THR A 103 -10.49 13.12 -1.16
C THR A 103 -9.61 11.93 -0.76
N LEU A 104 -8.32 12.19 -0.54
CA LEU A 104 -7.56 11.41 0.44
C LEU A 104 -8.05 11.79 1.84
N ARG A 105 -9.10 11.12 2.33
CA ARG A 105 -9.39 11.09 3.78
C ARG A 105 -8.22 10.36 4.41
N SER A 106 -7.22 11.14 4.84
CA SER A 106 -6.10 10.65 5.62
C SER A 106 -6.69 9.91 6.81
N GLY A 107 -6.71 8.58 6.75
CA GLY A 107 -6.92 7.76 7.92
C GLY A 107 -5.70 7.97 8.78
N ALA A 108 -5.74 9.03 9.60
CA ALA A 108 -5.04 9.09 10.86
C ALA A 108 -5.41 7.79 11.57
N ALA A 109 -4.51 6.82 11.54
CA ALA A 109 -4.53 5.77 12.51
C ALA A 109 -4.23 6.50 13.81
N GLY A 110 -5.26 6.66 14.65
CA GLY A 110 -5.08 7.03 16.03
C GLY A 110 -4.05 6.07 16.61
N ASP A 111 -2.99 6.67 17.14
CA ASP A 111 -2.17 6.06 18.18
C ASP A 111 -3.05 5.97 19.43
N ASP A 112 -3.94 4.99 19.48
CA ASP A 112 -4.58 4.50 20.70
C ASP A 112 -3.71 3.34 21.22
N ASP A 113 -2.49 3.69 21.63
CA ASP A 113 -1.63 2.89 22.51
C ASP A 113 -1.54 3.64 23.86
N SER A 114 -2.69 3.89 24.48
CA SER A 114 -2.76 4.09 25.93
C SER A 114 -3.35 2.83 26.54
N GLU A 115 -2.47 1.84 26.57
CA GLU A 115 -2.38 0.75 27.55
C GLU A 115 -3.08 1.15 28.86
N GLY A 116 -4.04 0.33 29.28
CA GLY A 116 -4.68 0.49 30.57
C GLY A 116 -3.62 0.38 31.66
N ASP A 117 -3.57 1.39 32.52
CA ASP A 117 -2.88 1.31 33.80
C ASP A 117 -3.63 0.25 34.65
N PRO A 118 -3.01 -0.90 35.00
CA PRO A 118 -3.62 -1.82 35.94
C PRO A 118 -3.53 -1.21 37.34
N ASP A 119 -4.71 -0.95 37.89
CA ASP A 119 -5.00 -0.74 39.30
C ASP A 119 -4.04 -1.54 40.24
N PRO A 120 -3.12 -0.88 40.96
CA PRO A 120 -2.31 -1.54 41.97
C PRO A 120 -3.17 -1.74 43.23
N ALA A 121 -4.01 -2.76 43.20
CA ALA A 121 -4.63 -3.28 44.40
C ALA A 121 -3.54 -3.66 45.44
N ALA A 122 -3.84 -3.29 46.69
CA ALA A 122 -3.46 -4.02 47.90
C ALA A 122 -1.97 -4.12 48.27
N ALA A 123 -1.54 -3.22 49.17
CA ALA A 123 -0.82 -3.52 50.43
C ALA A 123 -0.39 -2.20 51.08
N PRO A 124 -0.15 -2.13 52.41
CA PRO A 124 -0.19 -3.19 53.43
C PRO A 124 -1.47 -3.22 54.28
#